data_AF-A0A968E1P7-F1
#
_entry.id   AF-A0A968E1P7-F1
#
_cell.length_a   1.000
_cell.length_b   1.000
_cell.length_c   1.000
_cell.angle_alpha   90.00
_cell.angle_beta   90.00
_cell.angle_gamma   90.00
#
_symmetry.space_group_name_H-M   'P 1'
#
loop_
_entity.id
_entity.type
_entity.pdbx_description
1 polymer ?
#
loop_
_entity_poly.entity_id
_entity_poly.type
_entity_poly.pdbx_seq_one_letter_code
_entity_poly.pdbx_strand_id
1 'polypeptide(L)'
;WFNPNTETLYVPILDTNSIDANDIDVNNLTIGTLTASRIVATDGSKKLVSISDFTLWVGGTSNRITVSNDGDGTITITTPQDTHTAA
;
A
#
# COMPACT_ATOMS: atom_id res chain seq x y z
N TRP A 1 -0.68 34.22 21.39
CA TRP A 1 -0.97 35.54 22.02
C TRP A 1 -2.17 36.16 21.30
N PHE A 2 -3.00 36.98 21.95
CA PHE A 2 -4.12 37.66 21.28
C PHE A 2 -3.59 38.86 20.48
N ASN A 3 -3.94 38.96 19.20
CA ASN A 3 -3.66 40.16 18.39
C ASN A 3 -4.93 41.04 18.36
N PRO A 4 -4.96 42.16 19.11
CA PRO A 4 -6.15 43.00 19.20
C PRO A 4 -6.49 43.73 17.89
N ASN A 5 -5.57 43.79 16.93
CA ASN A 5 -5.81 44.47 15.65
C ASN A 5 -6.49 43.57 14.60
N THR A 6 -6.50 42.26 14.82
CA THR A 6 -7.08 41.28 13.88
C THR A 6 -8.17 40.43 14.50
N GLU A 7 -8.45 40.59 15.81
CA GLU A 7 -9.37 39.74 16.61
C GLU A 7 -9.10 38.22 16.50
N THR A 8 -7.94 37.84 15.95
CA THR A 8 -7.56 36.44 15.80
C THR A 8 -6.67 36.04 16.97
N LEU A 9 -7.02 34.92 17.61
CA LEU A 9 -6.12 34.23 18.52
C LEU A 9 -5.00 33.57 17.71
N TYR A 10 -3.77 34.08 17.83
CA TYR A 10 -2.61 33.35 17.32
C TYR A 10 -2.36 32.15 18.25
N VAL A 11 -2.77 30.97 17.77
CA VAL A 11 -2.41 29.67 18.36
C VAL A 11 -1.19 29.17 17.56
N PRO A 12 0.03 29.24 18.10
CA PRO A 12 1.16 28.58 17.49
C PRO A 12 0.84 27.08 17.47
N ILE A 13 0.87 26.46 16.30
CA ILE A 13 0.75 25.01 16.19
C ILE A 13 2.03 24.44 16.82
N LEU A 14 1.93 24.04 18.08
CA LEU A 14 2.99 23.39 18.85
C LEU A 14 3.01 21.92 18.42
N ASP A 15 3.74 21.66 17.34
CA ASP A 15 3.88 20.36 16.68
C ASP A 15 2.64 19.81 15.95
N THR A 16 2.89 19.15 14.82
CA THR A 16 1.89 18.48 13.98
C THR A 16 1.70 17.01 14.38
N ASN A 17 2.12 16.61 15.58
CA ASN A 17 2.07 15.21 16.02
C ASN A 17 0.77 14.88 16.78
N SER A 18 -0.06 15.89 17.09
CA SER A 18 -1.42 15.67 17.57
C SER A 18 -2.40 15.66 16.40
N ILE A 19 -2.39 14.59 15.59
CA ILE A 19 -3.53 14.26 14.75
C ILE A 19 -4.50 13.46 15.62
N ASP A 20 -5.63 14.05 16.02
CA ASP A 20 -6.71 13.30 16.64
C ASP A 20 -7.22 12.27 15.63
N ALA A 21 -6.86 10.99 15.84
CA ALA A 21 -7.13 9.89 14.91
C ALA A 21 -8.64 9.56 14.71
N ASN A 22 -9.52 10.33 15.33
CA ASN A 22 -10.96 10.17 15.21
C ASN A 22 -11.53 10.89 13.96
N ASP A 23 -10.78 11.81 13.34
CA ASP A 23 -11.28 12.57 12.17
C ASP A 23 -10.17 12.93 11.16
N ILE A 24 -9.45 11.91 10.67
CA ILE A 24 -8.45 12.11 9.61
C ILE A 24 -9.13 12.01 8.23
N ASP A 25 -9.55 13.14 7.66
CA ASP A 25 -10.00 13.22 6.26
C ASP A 25 -8.80 13.39 5.31
N VAL A 26 -8.20 12.27 4.88
CA VAL A 26 -7.07 12.27 3.93
C VAL A 26 -7.59 12.09 2.50
N ASN A 27 -7.80 13.21 1.81
CA ASN A 27 -8.17 13.19 0.39
C ASN A 27 -7.08 12.57 -0.51
N ASN A 28 -5.81 12.68 -0.12
CA ASN A 28 -4.66 12.10 -0.83
C ASN A 28 -3.50 11.78 0.12
N LEU A 29 -3.08 10.52 0.15
CA LEU A 29 -1.97 10.05 0.97
C LEU A 29 -0.81 9.58 0.07
N THR A 30 0.34 10.24 0.15
CA THR A 30 1.58 9.79 -0.51
C THR A 30 2.57 9.28 0.53
N ILE A 31 2.89 7.98 0.49
CA ILE A 31 3.90 7.37 1.36
C ILE A 31 5.16 7.15 0.53
N GLY A 32 6.11 8.07 0.62
CA GLY A 32 7.29 8.12 -0.27
C GLY A 32 8.26 6.93 -0.20
N THR A 33 8.05 6.00 0.74
CA THR A 33 8.86 4.77 0.85
C THR A 33 8.24 3.58 0.12
N LEU A 34 7.02 3.71 -0.38
CA LEU A 34 6.35 2.66 -1.16
C LEU A 34 6.74 2.74 -2.63
N THR A 35 6.73 1.59 -3.29
CA THR A 35 6.82 1.50 -4.75
C THR A 35 5.48 1.84 -5.39
N ALA A 36 5.49 2.66 -6.43
CA ALA A 36 4.29 3.03 -7.18
C ALA A 36 3.61 1.80 -7.81
N SER A 37 2.28 1.82 -7.86
CA SER A 37 1.45 0.77 -8.47
C SER A 37 1.65 -0.63 -7.88
N ARG A 38 1.92 -0.75 -6.57
CA ARG A 38 2.08 -2.05 -5.89
C ARG A 38 1.13 -2.23 -4.71
N ILE A 39 0.76 -3.50 -4.47
CA ILE A 39 0.06 -3.90 -3.25
C ILE A 39 0.96 -3.62 -2.04
N VAL A 40 0.33 -3.14 -0.97
CA VAL A 40 0.97 -2.81 0.31
C VAL A 40 0.57 -3.82 1.38
N ALA A 41 1.49 -4.11 2.30
CA ALA A 41 1.23 -4.89 3.49
C ALA A 41 2.03 -4.34 4.67
N THR A 42 1.92 -4.97 5.84
CA THR A 42 2.80 -4.68 6.97
C THR A 42 3.94 -5.69 7.05
N ASP A 43 5.14 -5.23 7.39
CA ASP A 43 6.29 -6.10 7.68
C ASP A 43 6.29 -6.60 9.13
N GLY A 44 7.33 -7.36 9.51
CA GLY A 44 7.50 -7.87 10.89
C GLY A 44 7.65 -6.77 11.95
N SER A 45 7.96 -5.53 11.55
CA SER A 45 8.01 -4.34 12.41
C SER A 45 6.72 -3.52 12.35
N LYS A 46 5.68 -4.03 11.68
CA LYS A 46 4.36 -3.40 11.50
C LYS A 46 4.40 -2.13 10.63
N LYS A 47 5.45 -1.95 9.84
CA LYS A 47 5.56 -0.83 8.89
C LYS A 47 4.87 -1.17 7.58
N LEU A 48 4.20 -0.20 6.96
CA LEU A 48 3.73 -0.33 5.58
C LEU A 48 4.92 -0.50 4.62
N VAL A 49 4.89 -1.59 3.86
CA VAL A 49 5.88 -1.94 2.85
C VAL A 49 5.19 -2.38 1.56
N SER A 50 5.81 -2.13 0.42
CA SER A 50 5.37 -2.73 -0.84
C SER A 50 5.76 -4.20 -0.88
N ILE A 51 4.82 -5.07 -1.26
CA ILE A 51 5.12 -6.47 -1.45
C ILE A 51 6.00 -6.64 -2.68
N SER A 52 7.22 -7.17 -2.50
CA SER A 52 8.21 -7.31 -3.57
C SER A 52 7.96 -8.49 -4.50
N ASP A 53 7.33 -9.54 -3.97
CA ASP A 53 7.02 -10.77 -4.67
C ASP A 53 5.62 -11.24 -4.25
N PHE A 54 4.67 -11.17 -5.19
CA PHE A 54 3.28 -11.56 -4.92
C PHE A 54 3.09 -13.08 -4.82
N THR A 55 4.05 -13.91 -5.28
CA THR A 55 3.95 -15.37 -5.20
C THR A 55 3.90 -15.87 -3.75
N LEU A 56 4.47 -15.11 -2.81
CA LEU A 56 4.46 -15.41 -1.37
C LEU A 56 3.05 -15.43 -0.77
N TRP A 57 2.09 -14.71 -1.35
CA TRP A 57 0.71 -14.64 -0.88
C TRP A 57 -0.17 -15.76 -1.45
N VAL A 58 0.23 -16.33 -2.58
CA VAL A 58 -0.48 -17.42 -3.28
C VAL A 58 0.26 -18.76 -3.09
N GLY A 59 0.95 -18.89 -1.95
CA GLY A 59 1.75 -20.06 -1.61
C GLY A 59 0.93 -21.35 -1.54
N GLY A 60 1.60 -22.49 -1.71
CA GLY A 60 0.99 -23.82 -1.60
C GLY A 60 0.15 -24.25 -2.82
N THR A 61 0.12 -23.45 -3.89
CA THR A 61 -0.71 -23.71 -5.07
C THR A 61 0.06 -24.26 -6.29
N SER A 62 1.38 -24.37 -6.20
CA SER A 62 2.28 -24.72 -7.32
C SER A 62 1.95 -26.04 -8.02
N ASN A 63 1.29 -26.97 -7.33
CA ASN A 63 0.85 -28.23 -7.93
C ASN A 63 -0.37 -28.07 -8.85
N ARG A 64 -1.09 -26.95 -8.80
CA ARG A 64 -2.36 -26.69 -9.50
C ARG A 64 -2.28 -25.53 -10.47
N ILE A 65 -1.57 -24.47 -10.10
CA ILE A 65 -1.42 -23.26 -10.88
C ILE A 65 0.04 -22.77 -10.80
N THR A 66 0.49 -22.11 -11.86
CA THR A 66 1.71 -21.31 -11.84
C THR A 66 1.33 -19.86 -11.59
N VAL A 67 2.08 -19.20 -10.70
CA VAL A 67 1.93 -17.78 -10.40
C VAL A 67 3.27 -17.11 -10.72
N SER A 68 3.24 -16.15 -11.63
CA SER A 68 4.41 -15.35 -12.01
C SER A 68 4.19 -13.91 -11.54
N ASN A 69 5.20 -13.37 -10.86
CA ASN A 69 5.22 -11.96 -10.48
C ASN A 69 5.81 -11.12 -11.61
N ASP A 70 5.05 -10.19 -12.16
CA ASP A 70 5.41 -9.48 -13.40
C ASP A 70 6.20 -8.18 -13.13
N GLY A 71 6.37 -7.81 -11.86
CA GLY A 71 7.21 -6.67 -11.44
C GLY A 71 6.58 -5.29 -11.65
N ASP A 72 5.46 -5.22 -12.37
CA ASP A 72 4.72 -3.99 -12.69
C ASP A 72 3.52 -3.73 -11.76
N GLY A 73 3.34 -4.55 -10.74
CA GLY A 73 2.17 -4.50 -9.86
C GLY A 73 1.12 -5.56 -10.16
N THR A 74 1.33 -6.40 -11.16
CA THR A 74 0.43 -7.50 -11.52
C THR A 74 1.06 -8.89 -11.31
N ILE A 75 0.19 -9.91 -11.39
CA ILE A 75 0.58 -11.31 -11.46
C ILE A 75 -0.05 -11.96 -12.67
N THR A 76 0.67 -12.90 -13.28
CA THR A 76 0.13 -13.82 -14.27
C THR A 76 -0.17 -15.15 -13.59
N ILE A 77 -1.41 -15.62 -13.70
CA ILE A 77 -1.86 -16.93 -13.18
C ILE A 77 -2.16 -17.84 -14.37
N THR A 78 -1.54 -19.01 -14.40
CA THR A 78 -1.82 -20.03 -15.41
C THR A 78 -2.15 -21.37 -14.76
N THR A 79 -3.09 -22.11 -15.35
CA THR A 79 -3.23 -23.54 -15.09
C THR A 79 -2.26 -24.29 -16.02
N PRO A 80 -1.84 -25.52 -15.67
CA PRO A 80 -1.34 -26.46 -16.67
C PRO A 80 -2.34 -26.48 -17.83
N GLN A 81 -1.87 -26.11 -19.03
CA GLN A 81 -2.68 -26.20 -20.24
C GLN A 81 -2.55 -27.64 -20.75
N ASP A 82 -3.66 -28.38 -20.79
CA ASP A 82 -3.75 -29.52 -21.70
C ASP A 82 -4.05 -28.94 -23.08
N THR A 83 -3.01 -28.50 -23.79
CA THR A 83 -3.16 -28.17 -25.20
C THR A 83 -3.43 -29.49 -25.89
N HIS A 84 -4.70 -29.82 -26.11
CA HIS A 84 -5.10 -30.94 -26.94
C HIS A 84 -4.29 -30.82 -28.25
N THR A 85 -3.31 -31.70 -28.47
CA THR A 85 -2.39 -31.63 -29.62
C THR A 85 -3.07 -31.95 -30.95
N ALA A 86 -4.40 -31.91 -30.99
CA ALA A 86 -5.22 -32.06 -32.17
C ALA A 86 -6.29 -30.97 -32.15
N ALA A 87 -5.95 -29.84 -32.79
CA ALA A 87 -6.91 -28.93 -33.41
C ALA A 87 -7.29 -29.47 -34.79
#